data_AF-A0A519CFK8-F1
#
_entry.id   AF-A0A519CFK8-F1
#
_cell.length_a   1.000
_cell.length_b   1.000
_cell.length_c   1.000
_cell.angle_alpha   90.00
_cell.angle_beta   90.00
_cell.angle_gamma   90.00
#
_symmetry.space_group_name_H-M   'P 1'
#
loop_
_entity.id
_entity.type
_entity.pdbx_description
1 polymer ?
#
loop_
_entity_poly.entity_id
_entity_poly.type
_entity_poly.pdbx_seq_one_letter_code
_entity_poly.pdbx_strand_id
1 'polypeptide(L)'
;MWRHWLVAFLLLSTVPISSSDVSGRAVSIDIDLEKQIWLSSDSIIIEININGAPFNKDILLEWELMDSQGDLTYGNFTFQMSSSNHIEQIEVLDFFRGNHFIDFDVKISFDATTAEDSIGFIVLSDVVLPVNIDDILVFGDSLSDMGNGKDSLLDVPDVPPYWNGRFSNGPIWIDHVSSEMSINLTHGSGWSAGGNRAFGGAQTGQGYAYLVLPNVGVQISNFLSGVQSNITSNQLVIVWAGGNDFLYGTGNPDVISQNMASHVRELALAGGSEFVVVNLPPIQLTPEGQSKTSSQQSQMAQDIQSYNSKLQTEMTNLSNSMNLNITMVDAWSVFNDILANPGHVGITNTQDPACSGAGGLLPLPICSAGDAVASNVDEYLFFDKAHPTATMHELIGALALEYIGQNDSDGDGIIDSLDNCDWSSGEVDEVGCDWSQQDEDLDGIANGLDDCLETESGFEVDSNGCAPYQRDSDEDGLTDDIDPCPNDIPGNDHDSDGCIDLVDDDDDNDGFSDEQDDCPTGLIGISSSDFDQIPMMMAMDYQTKMNSYAVATHTTLIATMMEYGMAKMHFLWILWNG
;
A
#
# COMPACT_ATOMS: atom_id res chain seq x y z
N MET A 1 28.77 65.18 -48.64
CA MET A 1 28.11 66.46 -48.33
C MET A 1 27.85 66.48 -46.84
N TRP A 2 28.52 67.39 -46.14
CA TRP A 2 28.16 68.02 -44.86
C TRP A 2 28.00 67.14 -43.60
N ARG A 3 29.08 67.21 -42.78
CA ARG A 3 29.16 67.30 -41.31
C ARG A 3 27.83 67.60 -40.60
N HIS A 4 27.66 67.15 -39.35
CA HIS A 4 27.59 68.04 -38.17
C HIS A 4 27.90 67.24 -36.88
N TRP A 5 28.85 67.77 -36.13
CA TRP A 5 29.22 67.40 -34.77
C TRP A 5 28.17 67.95 -33.79
N LEU A 6 27.95 67.28 -32.67
CA LEU A 6 27.56 67.94 -31.43
C LEU A 6 28.06 67.13 -30.22
N VAL A 7 29.20 67.59 -29.71
CA VAL A 7 29.70 67.37 -28.35
C VAL A 7 29.01 68.39 -27.46
N ALA A 8 28.42 67.97 -26.33
CA ALA A 8 27.97 68.87 -25.29
C ALA A 8 28.22 68.27 -23.90
N PHE A 9 29.22 68.87 -23.23
CA PHE A 9 29.36 69.14 -21.79
C PHE A 9 29.06 68.03 -20.77
N LEU A 10 30.14 67.45 -20.27
CA LEU A 10 30.28 66.95 -18.90
C LEU A 10 30.10 68.10 -17.89
N LEU A 11 29.11 67.97 -17.02
CA LEU A 11 29.02 68.69 -15.75
C LEU A 11 28.87 67.64 -14.65
N LEU A 12 29.88 67.59 -13.78
CA LEU A 12 29.95 66.79 -12.58
C LEU A 12 28.88 67.23 -11.57
N SER A 13 27.93 66.36 -11.24
CA SER A 13 27.27 66.35 -9.93
C SER A 13 27.42 64.98 -9.32
N THR A 14 28.27 64.89 -8.29
CA THR A 14 28.44 63.73 -7.42
C THR A 14 27.17 63.54 -6.59
N VAL A 15 26.35 62.56 -6.96
CA VAL A 15 25.35 61.98 -6.06
C VAL A 15 25.98 60.69 -5.50
N PRO A 16 26.05 60.49 -4.18
CA PRO A 16 26.40 59.20 -3.63
C PRO A 16 25.23 58.26 -3.91
N ILE A 17 25.29 57.51 -5.01
CA ILE A 17 24.45 56.34 -5.19
C ILE A 17 25.13 55.25 -4.37
N SER A 18 24.54 54.97 -3.21
CA SER A 18 24.76 53.74 -2.47
C SER A 18 24.76 52.56 -3.45
N SER A 19 25.86 51.82 -3.48
CA SER A 19 25.91 50.48 -4.06
C SER A 19 24.86 49.63 -3.36
N SER A 20 23.68 49.51 -3.98
CA SER A 20 22.87 48.31 -3.83
C SER A 20 23.35 47.33 -4.90
N ASP A 21 24.59 46.88 -4.76
CA ASP A 21 25.02 45.63 -5.38
C ASP A 21 24.42 44.51 -4.54
N VAL A 22 23.17 44.17 -4.84
CA VAL A 22 22.69 42.78 -4.79
C VAL A 22 21.73 42.67 -5.97
N SER A 23 22.25 42.27 -7.12
CA SER A 23 21.42 41.57 -8.10
C SER A 23 20.98 40.27 -7.45
N GLY A 24 19.94 40.31 -6.62
CA GLY A 24 19.34 39.12 -6.04
C GLY A 24 18.84 38.27 -7.19
N ARG A 25 19.49 37.14 -7.44
CA ARG A 25 18.86 36.09 -8.23
C ARG A 25 17.60 35.72 -7.46
N ALA A 26 16.45 35.70 -8.13
CA ALA A 26 15.25 35.15 -7.52
C ALA A 26 15.58 33.71 -7.14
N VAL A 27 15.28 33.35 -5.90
CA VAL A 27 15.36 31.95 -5.48
C VAL A 27 14.23 31.21 -6.15
N SER A 28 14.52 30.06 -6.73
CA SER A 28 13.52 29.15 -7.28
C SER A 28 13.75 27.75 -6.75
N ILE A 29 12.65 27.04 -6.62
CA ILE A 29 12.57 25.62 -6.28
C ILE A 29 11.73 24.97 -7.37
N ASP A 30 12.10 23.76 -7.75
CA ASP A 30 11.48 22.98 -8.82
C ASP A 30 11.57 21.51 -8.41
N ILE A 31 10.44 20.81 -8.40
CA ILE A 31 10.37 19.38 -8.09
C ILE A 31 10.48 18.58 -9.38
N ASP A 32 11.37 17.59 -9.39
CA ASP A 32 11.48 16.60 -10.47
C ASP A 32 11.11 15.21 -9.95
N LEU A 33 10.32 14.49 -10.72
CA LEU A 33 9.79 13.16 -10.39
C LEU A 33 9.92 12.26 -11.62
N GLU A 34 10.40 11.04 -11.44
CA GLU A 34 10.68 10.11 -12.55
C GLU A 34 9.43 9.77 -13.38
N LYS A 35 8.31 9.52 -12.69
CA LYS A 35 7.01 9.14 -13.27
C LYS A 35 5.88 9.65 -12.38
N GLN A 36 4.67 9.74 -12.92
CA GLN A 36 3.49 10.20 -12.17
C GLN A 36 2.61 9.06 -11.64
N ILE A 37 2.89 7.81 -12.01
CA ILE A 37 2.11 6.64 -11.61
C ILE A 37 3.02 5.69 -10.82
N TRP A 38 2.68 5.48 -9.55
CA TRP A 38 3.43 4.65 -8.62
C TRP A 38 2.54 3.54 -8.06
N LEU A 39 3.17 2.46 -7.62
CA LEU A 39 2.52 1.43 -6.81
C LEU A 39 2.73 1.73 -5.32
N SER A 40 1.93 1.16 -4.44
CA SER A 40 1.93 1.49 -3.01
C SER A 40 3.18 1.00 -2.29
N SER A 41 3.82 -0.06 -2.78
CA SER A 41 5.10 -0.59 -2.32
C SER A 41 6.32 0.08 -2.95
N ASP A 42 6.13 0.99 -3.91
CA ASP A 42 7.26 1.69 -4.55
C ASP A 42 7.92 2.66 -3.53
N SER A 43 9.26 2.64 -3.46
CA SER A 43 10.00 3.75 -2.85
C SER A 43 10.11 4.92 -3.84
N ILE A 44 9.55 6.06 -3.47
CA ILE A 44 9.47 7.24 -4.33
C ILE A 44 10.58 8.22 -3.95
N ILE A 45 11.49 8.46 -4.90
CA ILE A 45 12.55 9.47 -4.76
C ILE A 45 12.11 10.76 -5.44
N ILE A 46 11.94 11.82 -4.65
CA ILE A 46 11.54 13.14 -5.09
C ILE A 46 12.78 14.05 -5.11
N GLU A 47 13.15 14.57 -6.28
CA GLU A 47 14.29 15.47 -6.41
C GLU A 47 13.86 16.94 -6.32
N ILE A 48 14.49 17.71 -5.45
CA ILE A 48 14.19 19.12 -5.22
C ILE A 48 15.36 19.97 -5.70
N ASN A 49 15.14 20.71 -6.78
CA ASN A 49 16.11 21.56 -7.44
C ASN A 49 16.06 23.01 -6.91
N ILE A 50 16.98 23.36 -6.02
CA ILE A 50 17.05 24.68 -5.37
C ILE A 50 18.08 25.55 -6.08
N ASN A 51 17.65 26.69 -6.60
CA ASN A 51 18.47 27.58 -7.41
C ASN A 51 18.52 29.01 -6.86
N GLY A 52 19.71 29.60 -6.82
CA GLY A 52 19.87 31.03 -6.52
C GLY A 52 19.77 31.41 -5.04
N ALA A 53 19.63 30.45 -4.12
CA ALA A 53 19.64 30.67 -2.68
C ALA A 53 21.04 31.13 -2.16
N PRO A 54 21.11 31.88 -1.05
CA PRO A 54 22.35 32.46 -0.55
C PRO A 54 23.30 31.42 0.09
N PHE A 55 24.60 31.61 -0.10
CA PHE A 55 25.66 30.84 0.56
C PHE A 55 25.81 31.20 2.04
N ASN A 56 26.26 30.24 2.86
CA ASN A 56 26.54 30.39 4.30
C ASN A 56 25.35 30.95 5.12
N LYS A 57 24.13 30.62 4.70
CA LYS A 57 22.91 30.87 5.46
C LYS A 57 22.21 29.55 5.70
N ASP A 58 21.67 29.42 6.89
CA ASP A 58 20.78 28.34 7.24
C ASP A 58 19.47 28.52 6.47
N ILE A 59 19.14 27.52 5.66
CA ILE A 59 17.91 27.42 4.89
C ILE A 59 17.12 26.28 5.50
N LEU A 60 15.92 26.58 6.00
CA LEU A 60 14.96 25.59 6.46
C LEU A 60 14.18 25.09 5.24
N LEU A 61 14.22 23.79 4.99
CA LEU A 61 13.34 23.11 4.06
C LEU A 61 12.25 22.40 4.87
N GLU A 62 11.01 22.63 4.47
CA GLU A 62 9.80 21.99 4.98
C GLU A 62 9.14 21.27 3.81
N TRP A 63 8.69 20.04 4.00
CA TRP A 63 7.96 19.29 3.00
C TRP A 63 6.80 18.53 3.63
N GLU A 64 5.76 18.33 2.84
CA GLU A 64 4.52 17.68 3.26
C GLU A 64 4.00 16.82 2.11
N LEU A 65 3.55 15.62 2.45
CA LEU A 65 2.88 14.71 1.55
C LEU A 65 1.44 14.56 2.04
N MET A 66 0.47 14.77 1.16
CA MET A 66 -0.95 14.81 1.54
C MET A 66 -1.85 14.17 0.49
N ASP A 67 -3.02 13.73 0.93
CA ASP A 67 -4.11 13.31 0.06
C ASP A 67 -5.40 14.10 0.36
N SER A 68 -6.51 13.67 -0.23
CA SER A 68 -7.82 14.30 -0.02
C SER A 68 -8.34 14.26 1.43
N GLN A 69 -7.78 13.41 2.29
CA GLN A 69 -8.15 13.25 3.70
C GLN A 69 -7.23 14.01 4.65
N GLY A 70 -6.05 14.44 4.20
CA GLY A 70 -5.12 15.30 4.93
C GLY A 70 -3.67 14.86 4.79
N ASP A 71 -2.86 15.24 5.76
CA ASP A 71 -1.41 15.02 5.74
C ASP A 71 -1.10 13.53 6.00
N LEU A 72 -0.27 12.94 5.13
CA LEU A 72 0.19 11.55 5.21
C LEU A 72 1.51 11.45 5.96
N THR A 73 2.49 12.25 5.56
CA THR A 73 3.80 12.37 6.21
C THR A 73 4.42 13.72 5.89
N TYR A 74 5.36 14.17 6.72
CA TYR A 74 5.99 15.47 6.57
C TYR A 74 7.40 15.43 7.18
N GLY A 75 8.22 16.39 6.78
CA GLY A 75 9.55 16.51 7.32
C GLY A 75 10.12 17.91 7.18
N ASN A 76 11.17 18.16 7.93
CA ASN A 76 11.93 19.40 7.80
C ASN A 76 13.38 19.18 8.22
N PHE A 77 14.27 19.95 7.62
CA PHE A 77 15.68 20.01 8.03
C PHE A 77 16.29 21.33 7.58
N THR A 78 17.45 21.65 8.15
CA THR A 78 18.20 22.86 7.81
C THR A 78 19.50 22.51 7.12
N PHE A 79 19.82 23.23 6.04
CA PHE A 79 21.07 23.06 5.30
C PHE A 79 21.66 24.41 4.87
N GLN A 80 22.88 24.41 4.36
CA GLN A 80 23.53 25.59 3.78
C GLN A 80 23.98 25.30 2.35
N MET A 81 23.74 26.25 1.44
CA MET A 81 24.18 26.11 0.04
C MET A 81 25.71 26.01 -0.05
N SER A 82 26.21 24.97 -0.72
CA SER A 82 27.62 24.81 -1.10
C SER A 82 27.93 25.34 -2.51
N SER A 83 26.88 25.48 -3.33
CA SER A 83 26.92 25.81 -4.76
C SER A 83 25.75 26.75 -5.13
N SER A 84 25.71 27.33 -6.32
CA SER A 84 24.57 28.17 -6.74
C SER A 84 23.28 27.38 -6.96
N ASN A 85 23.44 26.07 -7.14
CA ASN A 85 22.40 25.08 -7.33
C ASN A 85 22.62 23.99 -6.28
N HIS A 86 21.54 23.53 -5.66
CA HIS A 86 21.53 22.43 -4.70
C HIS A 86 20.41 21.48 -5.11
N ILE A 87 20.70 20.18 -5.09
CA ILE A 87 19.71 19.15 -5.31
C ILE A 87 19.58 18.41 -4.00
N GLU A 88 18.36 18.34 -3.49
CA GLU A 88 18.01 17.47 -2.38
C GLU A 88 17.19 16.31 -2.91
N GLN A 89 17.34 15.13 -2.31
CA GLN A 89 16.48 13.99 -2.58
C GLN A 89 15.71 13.64 -1.31
N ILE A 90 14.40 13.48 -1.43
CA ILE A 90 13.54 12.98 -0.36
C ILE A 90 12.99 11.65 -0.82
N GLU A 91 13.23 10.62 -0.02
CA GLU A 91 12.65 9.30 -0.19
C GLU A 91 11.39 9.20 0.66
N VAL A 92 10.27 8.83 0.04
CA VAL A 92 9.02 8.54 0.74
C VAL A 92 8.56 7.12 0.42
N LEU A 93 8.16 6.42 1.47
CA LEU A 93 7.63 5.06 1.47
C LEU A 93 6.59 4.95 2.59
N ASP A 94 5.84 3.84 2.62
CA ASP A 94 4.92 3.45 3.71
C ASP A 94 3.80 4.45 4.03
N PHE A 95 3.42 5.27 3.03
CA PHE A 95 2.51 6.40 3.23
C PHE A 95 1.12 6.19 2.61
N PHE A 96 0.93 5.19 1.74
CA PHE A 96 -0.34 5.03 1.02
C PHE A 96 -1.46 4.60 1.97
N ARG A 97 -2.64 5.26 1.89
CA ARG A 97 -3.81 5.01 2.76
C ARG A 97 -5.11 4.85 1.97
N GLY A 98 -5.01 4.42 0.69
CA GLY A 98 -6.14 4.11 -0.17
C GLY A 98 -6.68 5.26 -1.03
N ASN A 99 -6.21 6.50 -0.87
CA ASN A 99 -6.54 7.59 -1.79
C ASN A 99 -5.47 7.67 -2.88
N HIS A 100 -5.88 7.64 -4.15
CA HIS A 100 -4.95 7.56 -5.26
C HIS A 100 -4.20 8.86 -5.57
N PHE A 101 -4.80 10.03 -5.30
CA PHE A 101 -4.22 11.32 -5.66
C PHE A 101 -3.42 11.89 -4.49
N ILE A 102 -2.12 12.05 -4.70
CA ILE A 102 -1.15 12.50 -3.70
C ILE A 102 -0.52 13.81 -4.16
N ASP A 103 -0.53 14.81 -3.30
CA ASP A 103 0.17 16.07 -3.48
C ASP A 103 1.44 16.06 -2.61
N PHE A 104 2.56 16.47 -3.19
CA PHE A 104 3.82 16.74 -2.49
C PHE A 104 4.13 18.23 -2.57
N ASP A 105 4.14 18.87 -1.41
CA ASP A 105 4.44 20.29 -1.25
C ASP A 105 5.82 20.45 -0.63
N VAL A 106 6.63 21.36 -1.19
CA VAL A 106 7.92 21.73 -0.62
C VAL A 106 8.03 23.24 -0.48
N LYS A 107 8.63 23.67 0.62
CA LYS A 107 8.89 25.07 0.91
C LYS A 107 10.25 25.25 1.55
N ILE A 108 11.01 26.20 1.03
CA ILE A 108 12.23 26.68 1.67
C ILE A 108 12.03 28.06 2.27
N SER A 109 12.67 28.32 3.41
CA SER A 109 12.64 29.60 4.08
C SER A 109 14.00 29.99 4.65
N PHE A 110 14.36 31.27 4.50
CA PHE A 110 15.52 31.88 5.13
C PHE A 110 15.29 33.39 5.27
N ASP A 111 15.65 33.96 6.42
CA ASP A 111 15.33 35.35 6.80
C ASP A 111 13.83 35.69 6.62
N ALA A 112 13.50 36.42 5.56
CA ALA A 112 12.14 36.80 5.17
C ALA A 112 11.82 36.37 3.73
N THR A 113 12.63 35.49 3.15
CA THR A 113 12.44 34.93 1.81
C THR A 113 11.91 33.51 1.92
N THR A 114 10.90 33.21 1.12
CA THR A 114 10.36 31.88 0.94
C THR A 114 10.31 31.56 -0.56
N ALA A 115 10.45 30.28 -0.90
CA ALA A 115 10.14 29.74 -2.21
C ALA A 115 9.45 28.39 -2.00
N GLU A 116 8.45 28.08 -2.82
CA GLU A 116 7.63 26.88 -2.70
C GLU A 116 7.36 26.31 -4.09
N ASP A 117 7.13 25.01 -4.15
CA ASP A 117 6.67 24.30 -5.34
C ASP A 117 5.82 23.09 -4.90
N SER A 118 5.01 22.57 -5.82
CA SER A 118 4.08 21.49 -5.56
C SER A 118 3.98 20.58 -6.77
N ILE A 119 3.96 19.27 -6.55
CA ILE A 119 3.72 18.28 -7.59
C ILE A 119 2.67 17.27 -7.13
N GLY A 120 1.75 16.94 -8.02
CA GLY A 120 0.80 15.86 -7.81
C GLY A 120 1.27 14.60 -8.54
N PHE A 121 1.01 13.44 -7.96
CA PHE A 121 1.18 12.13 -8.60
C PHE A 121 0.09 11.18 -8.12
N ILE A 122 -0.03 10.01 -8.75
CA ILE A 122 -0.93 8.97 -8.28
C ILE A 122 -0.18 7.77 -7.72
N VAL A 123 -0.78 7.16 -6.71
CA VAL A 123 -0.37 5.87 -6.14
C VAL A 123 -1.53 4.91 -6.26
N LEU A 124 -1.29 3.76 -6.86
CA LEU A 124 -2.24 2.65 -6.96
C LEU A 124 -1.85 1.59 -5.95
N SER A 125 -2.82 0.85 -5.42
CA SER A 125 -2.51 -0.28 -4.55
C SER A 125 -1.77 -1.35 -5.35
N ASP A 126 -0.71 -1.90 -4.79
CA ASP A 126 -0.21 -3.20 -5.20
C ASP A 126 -1.33 -4.24 -5.03
N VAL A 127 -1.31 -5.27 -5.89
CA VAL A 127 -2.36 -6.28 -5.93
C VAL A 127 -1.83 -7.68 -6.19
N VAL A 128 -2.43 -8.64 -5.48
CA VAL A 128 -2.31 -10.06 -5.81
C VAL A 128 -3.33 -10.40 -6.91
N LEU A 129 -2.82 -10.65 -8.12
CA LEU A 129 -3.64 -11.06 -9.26
C LEU A 129 -4.10 -12.52 -9.16
N PRO A 130 -5.26 -12.88 -9.75
CA PRO A 130 -5.79 -14.24 -9.66
C PRO A 130 -4.91 -15.27 -10.38
N VAL A 131 -4.26 -16.15 -9.61
CA VAL A 131 -3.30 -17.16 -10.09
C VAL A 131 -3.91 -18.31 -10.93
N ASN A 132 -5.24 -18.43 -10.98
CA ASN A 132 -5.94 -19.49 -11.71
C ASN A 132 -6.40 -19.08 -13.11
N ILE A 133 -6.04 -17.87 -13.57
CA ILE A 133 -6.36 -17.37 -14.91
C ILE A 133 -5.14 -17.52 -15.81
N ASP A 134 -5.28 -18.21 -16.95
CA ASP A 134 -4.20 -18.44 -17.93
C ASP A 134 -4.52 -17.93 -19.34
N ASP A 135 -5.72 -17.41 -19.57
CA ASP A 135 -6.16 -16.85 -20.86
C ASP A 135 -7.25 -15.77 -20.66
N ILE A 136 -7.31 -14.81 -21.61
CA ILE A 136 -8.25 -13.68 -21.58
C ILE A 136 -9.06 -13.65 -22.87
N LEU A 137 -10.38 -13.51 -22.74
CA LEU A 137 -11.29 -13.29 -23.85
C LEU A 137 -11.86 -11.88 -23.80
N VAL A 138 -11.66 -11.10 -24.87
CA VAL A 138 -12.03 -9.67 -24.88
C VAL A 138 -13.06 -9.40 -25.96
N PHE A 139 -14.17 -8.79 -25.60
CA PHE A 139 -15.21 -8.35 -26.53
C PHE A 139 -15.50 -6.87 -26.34
N GLY A 140 -15.66 -6.13 -27.43
CA GLY A 140 -15.77 -4.68 -27.29
C GLY A 140 -15.60 -3.90 -28.58
N ASP A 141 -15.19 -2.65 -28.41
CA ASP A 141 -15.01 -1.69 -29.50
C ASP A 141 -13.54 -1.24 -29.66
N SER A 142 -13.33 -0.03 -30.17
CA SER A 142 -11.99 0.52 -30.46
C SER A 142 -11.13 0.70 -29.21
N LEU A 143 -11.70 0.86 -28.02
CA LEU A 143 -10.94 1.00 -26.77
C LEU A 143 -10.16 -0.28 -26.42
N SER A 144 -10.56 -1.42 -26.98
CA SER A 144 -9.95 -2.72 -26.73
C SER A 144 -9.46 -3.40 -28.02
N ASP A 145 -9.56 -2.76 -29.18
CA ASP A 145 -9.18 -3.36 -30.47
C ASP A 145 -7.65 -3.34 -30.67
N MET A 146 -7.05 -4.54 -30.74
CA MET A 146 -5.61 -4.73 -30.96
C MET A 146 -5.23 -4.83 -32.46
N GLY A 147 -6.17 -4.70 -33.39
CA GLY A 147 -5.90 -4.72 -34.83
C GLY A 147 -6.96 -5.39 -35.70
N ASN A 148 -8.10 -5.83 -35.15
CA ASN A 148 -9.20 -6.41 -35.91
C ASN A 148 -9.79 -5.42 -36.92
N GLY A 149 -9.97 -4.16 -36.53
CA GLY A 149 -10.35 -3.09 -37.46
C GLY A 149 -9.33 -2.92 -38.59
N LYS A 150 -8.04 -3.04 -38.26
CA LYS A 150 -6.93 -2.82 -39.19
C LYS A 150 -6.82 -3.94 -40.21
N ASP A 151 -6.96 -5.19 -39.77
CA ASP A 151 -6.92 -6.36 -40.65
C ASP A 151 -8.20 -6.54 -41.47
N SER A 152 -9.21 -5.70 -41.24
CA SER A 152 -10.48 -5.76 -41.95
C SER A 152 -10.42 -5.14 -43.34
N LEU A 153 -11.51 -5.31 -44.10
CA LEU A 153 -11.68 -4.66 -45.41
C LEU A 153 -11.68 -3.13 -45.36
N LEU A 154 -11.90 -2.53 -44.19
CA LEU A 154 -11.84 -1.08 -44.02
C LEU A 154 -10.42 -0.56 -43.79
N ASP A 155 -9.48 -1.42 -43.36
CA ASP A 155 -8.08 -1.06 -43.14
C ASP A 155 -7.89 0.14 -42.18
N VAL A 156 -8.69 0.18 -41.10
CA VAL A 156 -8.73 1.29 -40.12
C VAL A 156 -8.22 0.86 -38.74
N PRO A 157 -7.45 1.69 -38.02
CA PRO A 157 -7.07 3.05 -38.38
C PRO A 157 -5.85 3.13 -39.31
N ASP A 158 -5.56 4.33 -39.83
CA ASP A 158 -4.35 4.59 -40.61
C ASP A 158 -3.10 4.49 -39.72
N VAL A 159 -2.07 3.77 -40.18
CA VAL A 159 -0.81 3.61 -39.45
C VAL A 159 0.32 4.09 -40.35
N PRO A 160 1.00 5.22 -40.06
CA PRO A 160 0.74 6.23 -39.00
C PRO A 160 -0.50 7.11 -39.27
N PRO A 161 -1.01 7.89 -38.29
CA PRO A 161 -0.42 8.24 -36.99
C PRO A 161 -0.74 7.30 -35.83
N TYR A 162 -1.63 6.33 -36.02
CA TYR A 162 -1.95 5.34 -34.99
C TYR A 162 -0.85 4.29 -34.85
N TRP A 163 -0.78 3.65 -33.69
CA TRP A 163 0.23 2.66 -33.37
C TRP A 163 -0.26 1.23 -33.62
N ASN A 164 0.40 0.49 -34.51
CA ASN A 164 0.18 -0.94 -34.75
C ASN A 164 -1.30 -1.38 -34.83
N GLY A 165 -2.15 -0.59 -35.46
CA GLY A 165 -3.57 -0.88 -35.66
C GLY A 165 -4.48 -0.63 -34.44
N ARG A 166 -3.95 -0.11 -33.33
CA ARG A 166 -4.72 0.34 -32.16
C ARG A 166 -5.30 1.73 -32.41
N PHE A 167 -6.40 2.06 -31.77
CA PHE A 167 -6.99 3.41 -31.81
C PHE A 167 -6.32 4.37 -30.80
N SER A 168 -4.99 4.33 -30.71
CA SER A 168 -4.17 5.24 -29.88
C SER A 168 -2.77 5.46 -30.49
N ASN A 169 -1.94 6.31 -29.87
CA ASN A 169 -0.53 6.53 -30.23
C ASN A 169 0.44 5.49 -29.68
N GLY A 170 -0.04 4.49 -28.94
CA GLY A 170 0.76 3.44 -28.33
C GLY A 170 -0.08 2.21 -27.97
N PRO A 171 0.45 1.34 -27.08
CA PRO A 171 -0.33 0.26 -26.47
C PRO A 171 -1.62 0.77 -25.82
N ILE A 172 -2.66 -0.06 -25.86
CA ILE A 172 -3.94 0.23 -25.20
C ILE A 172 -4.05 -0.53 -23.89
N TRP A 173 -4.99 -0.16 -23.02
CA TRP A 173 -5.12 -0.70 -21.65
C TRP A 173 -5.06 -2.23 -21.58
N ILE A 174 -5.65 -2.93 -22.56
CA ILE A 174 -5.66 -4.39 -22.59
C ILE A 174 -4.30 -5.01 -22.97
N ASP A 175 -3.45 -4.28 -23.71
CA ASP A 175 -2.05 -4.67 -23.91
C ASP A 175 -1.31 -4.68 -22.55
N HIS A 176 -1.57 -3.69 -21.67
CA HIS A 176 -0.99 -3.63 -20.31
C HIS A 176 -1.53 -4.74 -19.40
N VAL A 177 -2.86 -4.89 -19.29
CA VAL A 177 -3.49 -5.91 -18.44
C VAL A 177 -2.99 -7.31 -18.80
N SER A 178 -2.96 -7.66 -20.10
CA SER A 178 -2.49 -8.98 -20.53
C SER A 178 -0.99 -9.19 -20.27
N SER A 179 -0.18 -8.14 -20.37
CA SER A 179 1.25 -8.18 -20.04
C SER A 179 1.48 -8.47 -18.56
N GLU A 180 0.83 -7.73 -17.66
CA GLU A 180 0.98 -7.90 -16.20
C GLU A 180 0.48 -9.26 -15.72
N MET A 181 -0.62 -9.75 -16.31
CA MET A 181 -1.10 -11.11 -16.06
C MET A 181 -0.23 -12.21 -16.72
N SER A 182 0.84 -11.85 -17.44
CA SER A 182 1.71 -12.78 -18.19
C SER A 182 0.95 -13.64 -19.22
N ILE A 183 -0.11 -13.09 -19.83
CA ILE A 183 -0.97 -13.76 -20.81
C ILE A 183 -0.67 -13.23 -22.22
N ASN A 184 -0.33 -14.15 -23.12
CA ASN A 184 -0.11 -13.81 -24.54
C ASN A 184 -1.44 -13.64 -25.30
N LEU A 185 -2.02 -12.45 -25.22
CA LEU A 185 -3.26 -12.12 -25.90
C LEU A 185 -3.02 -11.81 -27.39
N THR A 186 -3.83 -12.43 -28.26
CA THR A 186 -3.82 -12.17 -29.71
C THR A 186 -5.22 -11.81 -30.20
N HIS A 187 -5.31 -10.95 -31.22
CA HIS A 187 -6.59 -10.60 -31.83
C HIS A 187 -7.03 -11.57 -32.92
N GLY A 188 -8.35 -11.66 -33.10
CA GLY A 188 -8.95 -12.33 -34.24
C GLY A 188 -10.39 -11.90 -34.45
N SER A 189 -10.86 -12.01 -35.69
CA SER A 189 -12.24 -11.68 -36.07
C SER A 189 -12.91 -12.82 -36.84
N GLY A 190 -14.25 -12.84 -36.84
CA GLY A 190 -15.02 -13.93 -37.45
C GLY A 190 -14.67 -15.28 -36.81
N TRP A 191 -14.20 -16.22 -37.62
CA TRP A 191 -13.77 -17.56 -37.19
C TRP A 191 -12.25 -17.72 -37.06
N SER A 192 -11.47 -16.65 -37.23
CA SER A 192 -10.04 -16.67 -36.97
C SER A 192 -9.79 -16.84 -35.46
N ALA A 193 -8.74 -17.58 -35.09
CA ALA A 193 -8.30 -17.71 -33.71
C ALA A 193 -7.86 -16.35 -33.11
N GLY A 194 -7.83 -16.27 -31.78
CA GLY A 194 -7.45 -15.07 -31.02
C GLY A 194 -8.47 -14.74 -29.93
N GLY A 195 -8.00 -14.44 -28.72
CA GLY A 195 -8.85 -14.12 -27.56
C GLY A 195 -9.46 -12.73 -27.63
N ASN A 196 -8.77 -11.78 -28.26
CA ASN A 196 -9.30 -10.43 -28.44
C ASN A 196 -10.18 -10.32 -29.70
N ARG A 197 -11.48 -10.18 -29.47
CA ARG A 197 -12.54 -10.09 -30.49
C ARG A 197 -13.06 -8.66 -30.67
N ALA A 198 -12.56 -7.70 -29.88
CA ALA A 198 -12.99 -6.32 -29.93
C ALA A 198 -12.73 -5.71 -31.31
N PHE A 199 -13.61 -4.81 -31.75
CA PHE A 199 -13.58 -4.31 -33.12
C PHE A 199 -13.92 -2.82 -33.16
N GLY A 200 -13.03 -2.00 -33.73
CA GLY A 200 -13.21 -0.57 -33.84
C GLY A 200 -14.57 -0.16 -34.42
N GLY A 201 -15.33 0.64 -33.67
CA GLY A 201 -16.66 1.12 -34.05
C GLY A 201 -17.82 0.17 -33.75
N ALA A 202 -17.59 -0.96 -33.07
CA ALA A 202 -18.65 -1.86 -32.63
C ALA A 202 -19.62 -1.18 -31.67
N GLN A 203 -20.92 -1.42 -31.88
CA GLN A 203 -21.98 -1.10 -30.92
C GLN A 203 -22.32 -2.33 -30.06
N THR A 204 -23.06 -2.13 -28.97
CA THR A 204 -23.46 -3.23 -28.07
C THR A 204 -24.42 -4.22 -28.72
N GLY A 205 -25.13 -3.87 -29.79
CA GLY A 205 -26.18 -4.72 -30.35
C GLY A 205 -25.70 -5.99 -31.07
N GLN A 206 -26.65 -6.65 -31.73
CA GLN A 206 -26.38 -7.62 -32.78
C GLN A 206 -26.16 -6.92 -34.14
N GLY A 207 -25.80 -7.69 -35.17
CA GLY A 207 -25.63 -7.18 -36.53
C GLY A 207 -24.34 -6.40 -36.74
N TYR A 208 -24.36 -5.51 -37.73
CA TYR A 208 -23.18 -4.78 -38.18
C TYR A 208 -23.40 -3.27 -38.17
N ALA A 209 -22.52 -2.51 -37.54
CA ALA A 209 -22.43 -1.07 -37.72
C ALA A 209 -21.80 -0.77 -39.10
N TYR A 210 -22.24 0.31 -39.75
CA TYR A 210 -21.77 0.73 -41.08
C TYR A 210 -21.71 -0.42 -42.12
N LEU A 211 -22.65 -1.37 -42.04
CA LEU A 211 -22.80 -2.58 -42.87
C LEU A 211 -21.70 -3.65 -42.72
N VAL A 212 -20.53 -3.33 -42.18
CA VAL A 212 -19.36 -4.23 -42.19
C VAL A 212 -18.65 -4.39 -40.84
N LEU A 213 -18.92 -3.54 -39.86
CA LEU A 213 -18.30 -3.61 -38.53
C LEU A 213 -19.10 -4.54 -37.62
N PRO A 214 -18.57 -5.69 -37.17
CA PRO A 214 -19.32 -6.60 -36.30
C PRO A 214 -19.56 -5.96 -34.93
N ASN A 215 -20.83 -5.78 -34.56
CA ASN A 215 -21.19 -5.38 -33.20
C ASN A 215 -20.86 -6.51 -32.20
N VAL A 216 -20.83 -6.19 -30.90
CA VAL A 216 -20.42 -7.12 -29.83
C VAL A 216 -21.16 -8.45 -29.91
N GLY A 217 -22.47 -8.44 -30.19
CA GLY A 217 -23.24 -9.67 -30.33
C GLY A 217 -22.80 -10.58 -31.49
N VAL A 218 -22.28 -9.99 -32.58
CA VAL A 218 -21.70 -10.74 -33.70
C VAL A 218 -20.31 -11.26 -33.36
N GLN A 219 -19.52 -10.50 -32.61
CA GLN A 219 -18.22 -10.95 -32.11
C GLN A 219 -18.38 -12.23 -31.27
N ILE A 220 -19.32 -12.21 -30.31
CA ILE A 220 -19.63 -13.33 -29.42
C ILE A 220 -20.17 -14.53 -30.21
N SER A 221 -21.19 -14.33 -31.04
CA SER A 221 -21.79 -15.45 -31.78
C SER A 221 -20.83 -16.10 -32.77
N ASN A 222 -19.94 -15.34 -33.42
CA ASN A 222 -18.90 -15.90 -34.29
C ASN A 222 -17.85 -16.67 -33.48
N PHE A 223 -17.42 -16.13 -32.34
CA PHE A 223 -16.47 -16.79 -31.45
C PHE A 223 -17.02 -18.13 -30.94
N LEU A 224 -18.22 -18.12 -30.36
CA LEU A 224 -18.87 -19.31 -29.81
C LEU A 224 -19.20 -20.37 -30.87
N SER A 225 -19.49 -19.95 -32.11
CA SER A 225 -19.88 -20.89 -33.17
C SER A 225 -18.72 -21.50 -33.94
N GLY A 226 -17.54 -20.85 -34.01
CA GLY A 226 -16.45 -21.39 -34.82
C GLY A 226 -15.02 -21.11 -34.34
N VAL A 227 -14.84 -20.52 -33.17
CA VAL A 227 -13.53 -20.48 -32.49
C VAL A 227 -13.55 -21.39 -31.27
N GLN A 228 -14.42 -21.11 -30.31
CA GLN A 228 -14.49 -21.85 -29.05
C GLN A 228 -15.93 -21.87 -28.52
N SER A 229 -16.55 -23.05 -28.47
CA SER A 229 -17.96 -23.21 -28.07
C SER A 229 -18.19 -23.35 -26.56
N ASN A 230 -17.13 -23.51 -25.77
CA ASN A 230 -17.21 -23.64 -24.32
C ASN A 230 -16.07 -22.86 -23.67
N ILE A 231 -16.40 -21.90 -22.80
CA ILE A 231 -15.47 -21.10 -22.01
C ILE A 231 -15.16 -21.86 -20.71
N THR A 232 -13.91 -21.83 -20.27
CA THR A 232 -13.44 -22.54 -19.08
C THR A 232 -13.23 -21.58 -17.91
N SER A 233 -13.19 -22.11 -16.68
CA SER A 233 -13.10 -21.29 -15.46
C SER A 233 -11.75 -20.60 -15.25
N ASN A 234 -10.72 -20.98 -16.00
CA ASN A 234 -9.41 -20.32 -16.05
C ASN A 234 -9.35 -19.18 -17.09
N GLN A 235 -10.46 -18.87 -17.77
CA GLN A 235 -10.53 -17.78 -18.73
C GLN A 235 -11.24 -16.57 -18.12
N LEU A 236 -10.57 -15.42 -18.12
CA LEU A 236 -11.18 -14.15 -17.75
C LEU A 236 -11.87 -13.52 -18.96
N VAL A 237 -13.17 -13.23 -18.84
CA VAL A 237 -13.96 -12.66 -19.93
C VAL A 237 -14.19 -11.17 -19.71
N ILE A 238 -13.66 -10.35 -20.61
CA ILE A 238 -13.70 -8.90 -20.54
C ILE A 238 -14.68 -8.35 -21.58
N VAL A 239 -15.63 -7.51 -21.14
CA VAL A 239 -16.59 -6.85 -22.04
C VAL A 239 -16.62 -5.35 -21.79
N TRP A 240 -16.19 -4.57 -22.79
CA TRP A 240 -16.27 -3.10 -22.74
C TRP A 240 -16.77 -2.52 -24.07
N ALA A 241 -17.99 -1.97 -24.04
CA ALA A 241 -18.62 -1.34 -25.20
C ALA A 241 -19.72 -0.37 -24.79
N GLY A 242 -20.16 0.44 -25.75
CA GLY A 242 -21.34 1.30 -25.64
C GLY A 242 -21.11 2.74 -26.05
N GLY A 243 -19.85 3.17 -26.17
CA GLY A 243 -19.56 4.54 -26.59
C GLY A 243 -20.08 4.85 -27.98
N ASN A 244 -19.94 3.90 -28.91
CA ASN A 244 -20.48 4.02 -30.26
C ASN A 244 -22.02 4.09 -30.28
N ASP A 245 -22.72 3.45 -29.33
CA ASP A 245 -24.17 3.51 -29.22
C ASP A 245 -24.65 4.94 -28.86
N PHE A 246 -23.91 5.64 -27.99
CA PHE A 246 -24.23 7.03 -27.59
C PHE A 246 -23.78 8.08 -28.61
N LEU A 247 -22.67 7.85 -29.30
CA LEU A 247 -22.17 8.78 -30.31
C LEU A 247 -22.94 8.67 -31.64
N TYR A 248 -23.25 7.44 -32.05
CA TYR A 248 -23.71 7.14 -33.42
C TYR A 248 -24.91 6.17 -33.50
N GLY A 249 -25.26 5.50 -32.40
CA GLY A 249 -26.31 4.48 -32.36
C GLY A 249 -27.62 4.97 -31.75
N THR A 250 -28.25 4.10 -30.96
CA THR A 250 -29.58 4.37 -30.38
C THR A 250 -29.55 5.42 -29.26
N GLY A 251 -28.41 5.58 -28.59
CA GLY A 251 -28.26 6.40 -27.38
C GLY A 251 -29.20 6.04 -26.23
N ASN A 252 -29.86 4.87 -26.28
CA ASN A 252 -30.88 4.50 -25.29
C ASN A 252 -30.26 3.64 -24.17
N PRO A 253 -30.19 4.15 -22.93
CA PRO A 253 -29.53 3.44 -21.83
C PRO A 253 -30.18 2.09 -21.48
N ASP A 254 -31.49 1.93 -21.69
CA ASP A 254 -32.18 0.66 -21.44
C ASP A 254 -31.73 -0.41 -22.44
N VAL A 255 -31.68 -0.07 -23.73
CA VAL A 255 -31.30 -1.02 -24.78
C VAL A 255 -29.84 -1.44 -24.64
N ILE A 256 -28.95 -0.47 -24.38
CA ILE A 256 -27.51 -0.71 -24.29
C ILE A 256 -27.19 -1.59 -23.07
N SER A 257 -27.76 -1.30 -21.89
CA SER A 257 -27.56 -2.12 -20.69
C SER A 257 -28.14 -3.53 -20.84
N GLN A 258 -29.31 -3.68 -21.47
CA GLN A 258 -29.90 -4.98 -21.76
C GLN A 258 -29.08 -5.82 -22.74
N ASN A 259 -28.48 -5.19 -23.75
CA ASN A 259 -27.57 -5.88 -24.68
C ASN A 259 -26.36 -6.42 -23.92
N MET A 260 -25.70 -5.60 -23.12
CA MET A 260 -24.53 -6.01 -22.32
C MET A 260 -24.88 -7.15 -21.35
N ALA A 261 -26.02 -7.06 -20.65
CA ALA A 261 -26.53 -8.13 -19.80
C ALA A 261 -26.83 -9.42 -20.56
N SER A 262 -27.34 -9.32 -21.79
CA SER A 262 -27.58 -10.48 -22.65
C SER A 262 -26.27 -11.15 -23.06
N HIS A 263 -25.23 -10.37 -23.37
CA HIS A 263 -23.92 -10.88 -23.78
C HIS A 263 -23.20 -11.61 -22.66
N VAL A 264 -23.15 -11.02 -21.47
CA VAL A 264 -22.58 -11.68 -20.28
C VAL A 264 -23.34 -12.97 -19.98
N ARG A 265 -24.68 -12.95 -20.07
CA ARG A 265 -25.49 -14.18 -19.92
C ARG A 265 -25.17 -15.24 -20.98
N GLU A 266 -25.00 -14.85 -22.25
CA GLU A 266 -24.66 -15.78 -23.33
C GLU A 266 -23.29 -16.44 -23.11
N LEU A 267 -22.29 -15.65 -22.74
CA LEU A 267 -20.94 -16.12 -22.43
C LEU A 267 -20.94 -17.01 -21.18
N ALA A 268 -21.73 -16.68 -20.17
CA ALA A 268 -21.90 -17.51 -18.98
C ALA A 268 -22.60 -18.85 -19.28
N LEU A 269 -23.60 -18.85 -20.16
CA LEU A 269 -24.23 -20.09 -20.64
C LEU A 269 -23.27 -20.95 -21.48
N ALA A 270 -22.23 -20.35 -22.05
CA ALA A 270 -21.13 -21.06 -22.69
C ALA A 270 -20.05 -21.54 -21.71
N GLY A 271 -20.19 -21.30 -20.41
CA GLY A 271 -19.30 -21.81 -19.35
C GLY A 271 -18.43 -20.75 -18.67
N GLY A 272 -18.47 -19.49 -19.10
CA GLY A 272 -17.72 -18.42 -18.44
C GLY A 272 -18.23 -18.17 -17.01
N SER A 273 -17.30 -18.02 -16.06
CA SER A 273 -17.63 -17.73 -14.65
C SER A 273 -16.96 -16.47 -14.11
N GLU A 274 -15.86 -16.04 -14.72
CA GLU A 274 -15.05 -14.89 -14.34
C GLU A 274 -15.20 -13.77 -15.38
N PHE A 275 -15.73 -12.62 -14.96
CA PHE A 275 -16.01 -11.51 -15.86
C PHE A 275 -15.45 -10.19 -15.35
N VAL A 276 -14.92 -9.38 -16.27
CA VAL A 276 -14.72 -7.94 -16.06
C VAL A 276 -15.62 -7.19 -17.01
N VAL A 277 -16.43 -6.28 -16.46
CA VAL A 277 -17.31 -5.41 -17.23
C VAL A 277 -16.99 -3.98 -16.88
N VAL A 278 -16.66 -3.18 -17.90
CA VAL A 278 -16.29 -1.78 -17.71
C VAL A 278 -17.48 -0.90 -18.08
N ASN A 279 -17.82 0.05 -17.22
CA ASN A 279 -18.86 1.03 -17.51
C ASN A 279 -18.33 2.11 -18.49
N LEU A 280 -19.13 3.12 -18.82
CA LEU A 280 -18.68 4.17 -19.76
C LEU A 280 -18.14 5.42 -19.05
N PRO A 281 -17.02 5.99 -19.52
CA PRO A 281 -16.52 7.29 -19.07
C PRO A 281 -17.47 8.44 -19.50
N PRO A 282 -17.22 9.69 -19.07
CA PRO A 282 -18.01 10.86 -19.51
C PRO A 282 -17.77 11.23 -20.99
N ILE A 283 -18.33 10.44 -21.91
CA ILE A 283 -18.11 10.56 -23.37
C ILE A 283 -18.50 11.95 -23.90
N GLN A 284 -19.46 12.64 -23.27
CA GLN A 284 -19.82 14.00 -23.66
C GLN A 284 -18.67 15.00 -23.57
N LEU A 285 -17.61 14.68 -22.80
CA LEU A 285 -16.42 15.50 -22.62
C LEU A 285 -15.31 15.19 -23.62
N THR A 286 -15.43 14.13 -24.43
CA THR A 286 -14.53 13.88 -25.57
C THR A 286 -14.63 15.04 -26.59
N PRO A 287 -13.57 15.33 -27.38
CA PRO A 287 -13.66 16.38 -28.40
C PRO A 287 -14.83 16.18 -29.39
N GLU A 288 -15.17 14.92 -29.72
CA GLU A 288 -16.35 14.57 -30.52
C GLU A 288 -17.66 14.87 -29.78
N GLY A 289 -17.75 14.54 -28.50
CA GLY A 289 -18.88 14.88 -27.64
C GLY A 289 -19.08 16.40 -27.52
N GLN A 290 -17.99 17.15 -27.33
CA GLN A 290 -17.98 18.60 -27.22
C GLN A 290 -18.37 19.32 -28.52
N SER A 291 -18.21 18.66 -29.67
CA SER A 291 -18.69 19.20 -30.95
C SER A 291 -20.23 19.33 -31.02
N LYS A 292 -20.96 18.65 -30.12
CA LYS A 292 -22.42 18.72 -30.03
C LYS A 292 -22.88 19.95 -29.24
N THR A 293 -24.16 20.30 -29.35
CA THR A 293 -24.72 21.43 -28.57
C THR A 293 -24.74 21.14 -27.08
N SER A 294 -24.70 22.18 -26.22
CA SER A 294 -24.74 22.00 -24.76
C SER A 294 -25.95 21.18 -24.28
N SER A 295 -27.12 21.33 -24.92
CA SER A 295 -28.30 20.52 -24.61
C SER A 295 -28.11 19.04 -24.94
N GLN A 296 -27.40 18.73 -26.03
CA GLN A 296 -27.09 17.34 -26.39
C GLN A 296 -26.04 16.75 -25.46
N GLN A 297 -25.02 17.53 -25.07
CA GLN A 297 -24.01 17.11 -24.10
C GLN A 297 -24.64 16.79 -22.74
N SER A 298 -25.51 17.66 -22.22
CA SER A 298 -26.20 17.42 -20.95
C SER A 298 -27.12 16.19 -21.01
N GLN A 299 -27.83 15.99 -22.12
CA GLN A 299 -28.66 14.80 -22.30
C GLN A 299 -27.81 13.53 -22.37
N MET A 300 -26.71 13.56 -23.13
CA MET A 300 -25.78 12.43 -23.22
C MET A 300 -25.19 12.07 -21.86
N ALA A 301 -24.76 13.06 -21.06
CA ALA A 301 -24.27 12.82 -19.70
C ALA A 301 -25.30 12.10 -18.83
N GLN A 302 -26.56 12.55 -18.87
CA GLN A 302 -27.65 11.93 -18.12
C GLN A 302 -27.93 10.49 -18.58
N ASP A 303 -27.93 10.27 -19.90
CA ASP A 303 -28.19 8.95 -20.46
C ASP A 303 -27.04 7.97 -20.15
N ILE A 304 -25.78 8.42 -20.19
CA ILE A 304 -24.62 7.59 -19.81
C ILE A 304 -24.67 7.23 -18.32
N GLN A 305 -24.95 8.18 -17.43
CA GLN A 305 -25.11 7.89 -16.00
C GLN A 305 -26.26 6.90 -15.75
N SER A 306 -27.37 7.05 -16.48
CA SER A 306 -28.49 6.11 -16.44
C SER A 306 -28.06 4.72 -16.91
N TYR A 307 -27.29 4.62 -17.99
CA TYR A 307 -26.73 3.37 -18.48
C TYR A 307 -25.79 2.73 -17.46
N ASN A 308 -24.82 3.46 -16.90
CA ASN A 308 -23.86 2.92 -15.92
C ASN A 308 -24.59 2.36 -14.69
N SER A 309 -25.58 3.08 -14.17
CA SER A 309 -26.40 2.62 -13.03
C SER A 309 -27.20 1.35 -13.35
N LYS A 310 -27.75 1.26 -14.57
CA LYS A 310 -28.48 0.07 -15.03
C LYS A 310 -27.56 -1.11 -15.26
N LEU A 311 -26.40 -0.88 -15.88
CA LEU A 311 -25.38 -1.90 -16.11
C LEU A 311 -24.93 -2.53 -14.79
N GLN A 312 -24.63 -1.71 -13.78
CA GLN A 312 -24.30 -2.18 -12.43
C GLN A 312 -25.40 -3.08 -11.86
N THR A 313 -26.66 -2.63 -11.96
CA THR A 313 -27.82 -3.40 -11.48
C THR A 313 -27.95 -4.74 -12.21
N GLU A 314 -27.80 -4.76 -13.54
CA GLU A 314 -27.87 -5.97 -14.35
C GLU A 314 -26.73 -6.95 -14.03
N MET A 315 -25.49 -6.46 -13.85
CA MET A 315 -24.36 -7.30 -13.49
C MET A 315 -24.52 -7.90 -12.09
N THR A 316 -24.95 -7.11 -11.10
CA THR A 316 -25.28 -7.63 -9.76
C THR A 316 -26.37 -8.70 -9.82
N ASN A 317 -27.41 -8.51 -10.65
CA ASN A 317 -28.45 -9.52 -10.83
C ASN A 317 -27.91 -10.81 -11.49
N LEU A 318 -27.04 -10.69 -12.49
CA LEU A 318 -26.40 -11.85 -13.14
C LEU A 318 -25.47 -12.60 -12.19
N SER A 319 -24.59 -11.89 -11.48
CA SER A 319 -23.70 -12.47 -10.46
C SER A 319 -24.50 -13.31 -9.46
N ASN A 320 -25.58 -12.76 -8.89
CA ASN A 320 -26.41 -13.48 -7.93
C ASN A 320 -27.23 -14.63 -8.55
N SER A 321 -27.82 -14.43 -9.73
CA SER A 321 -28.75 -15.41 -10.32
C SER A 321 -28.05 -16.58 -11.01
N MET A 322 -26.79 -16.39 -11.43
CA MET A 322 -26.00 -17.38 -12.16
C MET A 322 -24.73 -17.81 -11.41
N ASN A 323 -24.48 -17.26 -10.21
CA ASN A 323 -23.28 -17.51 -9.40
C ASN A 323 -21.99 -17.21 -10.18
N LEU A 324 -21.92 -16.00 -10.73
CA LEU A 324 -20.78 -15.50 -11.51
C LEU A 324 -19.96 -14.55 -10.65
N ASN A 325 -18.64 -14.60 -10.83
CA ASN A 325 -17.76 -13.54 -10.35
C ASN A 325 -17.70 -12.44 -11.41
N ILE A 326 -18.21 -11.25 -11.09
CA ILE A 326 -18.24 -10.11 -12.02
C ILE A 326 -17.61 -8.91 -11.35
N THR A 327 -16.41 -8.56 -11.81
CA THR A 327 -15.72 -7.32 -11.48
C THR A 327 -16.27 -6.19 -12.35
N MET A 328 -16.74 -5.11 -11.72
CA MET A 328 -17.19 -3.90 -12.39
C MET A 328 -16.09 -2.83 -12.28
N VAL A 329 -15.56 -2.38 -13.41
CA VAL A 329 -14.60 -1.27 -13.45
C VAL A 329 -15.35 0.04 -13.70
N ASP A 330 -15.19 1.00 -12.78
CA ASP A 330 -15.87 2.29 -12.83
C ASP A 330 -15.08 3.35 -13.62
N ALA A 331 -15.07 3.19 -14.95
CA ALA A 331 -14.46 4.18 -15.85
C ALA A 331 -15.10 5.57 -15.75
N TRP A 332 -16.35 5.70 -15.30
CA TRP A 332 -16.98 7.00 -15.09
C TRP A 332 -16.27 7.79 -13.98
N SER A 333 -16.11 7.20 -12.80
CA SER A 333 -15.50 7.89 -11.67
C SER A 333 -14.02 8.17 -11.94
N VAL A 334 -13.27 7.16 -12.38
CA VAL A 334 -11.84 7.27 -12.76
C VAL A 334 -11.59 8.47 -13.70
N PHE A 335 -12.34 8.57 -14.80
CA PHE A 335 -12.13 9.67 -15.75
C PHE A 335 -12.53 11.04 -15.17
N ASN A 336 -13.55 11.11 -14.32
CA ASN A 336 -13.90 12.40 -13.69
C ASN A 336 -12.84 12.85 -12.70
N ASP A 337 -12.25 11.93 -11.94
CA ASP A 337 -11.18 12.26 -10.99
C ASP A 337 -9.91 12.72 -11.72
N ILE A 338 -9.55 12.06 -12.83
CA ILE A 338 -8.44 12.49 -13.69
C ILE A 338 -8.72 13.84 -14.35
N LEU A 339 -9.95 14.09 -14.80
CA LEU A 339 -10.33 15.39 -15.35
C LEU A 339 -10.29 16.51 -14.31
N ALA A 340 -10.50 16.19 -13.03
CA ALA A 340 -10.37 17.12 -11.92
C ALA A 340 -8.90 17.37 -11.54
N ASN A 341 -8.05 16.34 -11.67
CA ASN A 341 -6.65 16.35 -11.22
C ASN A 341 -5.65 15.93 -12.33
N PRO A 342 -5.69 16.52 -13.53
CA PRO A 342 -4.94 15.98 -14.67
C PRO A 342 -3.42 16.07 -14.51
N GLY A 343 -2.93 17.06 -13.73
CA GLY A 343 -1.51 17.21 -13.42
C GLY A 343 -0.92 16.02 -12.66
N HIS A 344 -1.73 15.31 -11.86
CA HIS A 344 -1.28 14.14 -11.10
C HIS A 344 -0.92 12.93 -11.96
N VAL A 345 -1.27 12.97 -13.24
CA VAL A 345 -1.00 11.89 -14.20
C VAL A 345 -0.22 12.40 -15.41
N GLY A 346 0.45 13.55 -15.26
CA GLY A 346 1.26 14.16 -16.32
C GLY A 346 0.45 14.77 -17.47
N ILE A 347 -0.87 14.88 -17.35
CA ILE A 347 -1.74 15.43 -18.40
C ILE A 347 -1.89 16.94 -18.22
N THR A 348 -1.56 17.69 -19.27
CA THR A 348 -1.73 19.14 -19.33
C THR A 348 -2.86 19.57 -20.27
N ASN A 349 -3.27 18.71 -21.22
CA ASN A 349 -4.38 18.96 -22.14
C ASN A 349 -5.50 17.92 -22.04
N THR A 350 -6.66 18.33 -21.51
CA THR A 350 -7.84 17.49 -21.35
C THR A 350 -8.97 17.80 -22.34
N GLN A 351 -8.75 18.69 -23.32
CA GLN A 351 -9.84 19.26 -24.13
C GLN A 351 -9.65 19.04 -25.63
N ASP A 352 -8.44 19.23 -26.12
CA ASP A 352 -8.14 19.14 -27.55
C ASP A 352 -7.54 17.77 -27.88
N PRO A 353 -7.76 17.24 -29.11
CA PRO A 353 -7.08 16.04 -29.56
C PRO A 353 -5.61 16.33 -29.87
N ALA A 354 -4.70 15.44 -29.47
CA ALA A 354 -3.28 15.55 -29.80
C ALA A 354 -3.03 15.42 -31.31
N CYS A 355 -3.78 14.55 -31.97
CA CYS A 355 -3.79 14.39 -33.41
C CYS A 355 -4.89 15.25 -34.03
N SER A 356 -4.49 16.17 -34.91
CA SER A 356 -5.39 17.11 -35.57
C SER A 356 -5.27 17.01 -37.09
N GLY A 357 -6.41 16.71 -37.72
CA GLY A 357 -6.49 16.37 -39.13
C GLY A 357 -7.61 17.08 -39.88
N ALA A 358 -7.40 17.28 -41.18
CA ALA A 358 -8.37 17.94 -42.07
C ALA A 358 -9.50 16.99 -42.53
N GLY A 359 -10.01 16.13 -41.65
CA GLY A 359 -11.13 15.23 -41.90
C GLY A 359 -10.84 14.14 -42.95
N GLY A 360 -10.98 12.87 -42.55
CA GLY A 360 -10.86 11.73 -43.45
C GLY A 360 -12.03 11.58 -44.43
N LEU A 361 -11.90 10.66 -45.38
CA LEU A 361 -12.96 10.29 -46.33
C LEU A 361 -14.17 9.65 -45.63
N LEU A 362 -13.94 8.99 -44.50
CA LEU A 362 -14.97 8.44 -43.63
C LEU A 362 -15.31 9.46 -42.54
N PRO A 363 -16.60 9.66 -42.20
CA PRO A 363 -17.03 10.60 -41.15
C PRO A 363 -16.80 9.99 -39.75
N LEU A 364 -15.59 9.51 -39.50
CA LEU A 364 -15.18 8.93 -38.23
C LEU A 364 -14.37 9.98 -37.44
N PRO A 365 -14.44 9.97 -36.10
CA PRO A 365 -13.74 10.91 -35.23
C PRO A 365 -12.22 10.62 -35.11
N ILE A 366 -11.64 9.99 -36.15
CA ILE A 366 -10.27 9.48 -36.18
C ILE A 366 -9.39 10.32 -37.11
N CYS A 367 -8.08 10.26 -36.87
CA CYS A 367 -7.07 10.83 -37.76
C CYS A 367 -6.85 9.96 -39.01
N SER A 368 -6.27 10.59 -40.02
CA SER A 368 -5.84 9.99 -41.29
C SER A 368 -4.32 10.04 -41.44
N ALA A 369 -3.81 9.24 -42.36
CA ALA A 369 -2.39 9.22 -42.69
C ALA A 369 -1.88 10.63 -43.09
N GLY A 370 -0.88 11.11 -42.35
CA GLY A 370 -0.24 12.41 -42.58
C GLY A 370 -0.83 13.57 -41.78
N ASP A 371 -1.82 13.32 -40.93
CA ASP A 371 -2.30 14.31 -39.96
C ASP A 371 -1.22 14.64 -38.92
N ALA A 372 -1.26 15.86 -38.39
CA ALA A 372 -0.26 16.36 -37.46
C ALA A 372 -0.57 15.87 -36.04
N VAL A 373 0.44 15.37 -35.35
CA VAL A 373 0.38 14.98 -33.93
C VAL A 373 1.18 15.99 -33.12
N ALA A 374 0.64 16.43 -31.99
CA ALA A 374 1.34 17.27 -31.02
C ALA A 374 2.67 16.64 -30.61
N SER A 375 3.72 17.47 -30.43
CA SER A 375 5.04 16.97 -30.06
C SER A 375 5.10 16.42 -28.63
N ASN A 376 4.23 16.90 -27.75
CA ASN A 376 4.03 16.46 -26.38
C ASN A 376 2.74 15.63 -26.24
N VAL A 377 2.54 14.66 -27.15
CA VAL A 377 1.33 13.82 -27.18
C VAL A 377 1.05 13.10 -25.87
N ASP A 378 2.09 12.80 -25.09
CA ASP A 378 1.96 12.09 -23.81
C ASP A 378 1.36 12.96 -22.70
N GLU A 379 1.31 14.28 -22.87
CA GLU A 379 0.64 15.22 -21.96
C GLU A 379 -0.85 15.47 -22.32
N TYR A 380 -1.38 14.77 -23.33
CA TYR A 380 -2.77 14.87 -23.75
C TYR A 380 -3.58 13.71 -23.20
N LEU A 381 -4.84 13.97 -22.82
CA LEU A 381 -5.80 12.92 -22.49
C LEU A 381 -6.29 12.21 -23.75
N PHE A 382 -6.60 12.97 -24.80
CA PHE A 382 -7.20 12.46 -26.03
C PHE A 382 -6.19 12.42 -27.18
N PHE A 383 -6.01 11.25 -27.78
CA PHE A 383 -5.19 11.12 -28.98
C PHE A 383 -5.89 11.70 -30.20
N ASP A 384 -7.16 11.33 -30.42
CA ASP A 384 -8.02 11.87 -31.47
C ASP A 384 -9.31 12.44 -30.86
N LYS A 385 -10.39 12.59 -31.63
CA LYS A 385 -11.62 13.20 -31.10
C LYS A 385 -12.41 12.31 -30.15
N ALA A 386 -12.07 11.03 -30.01
CA ALA A 386 -12.83 10.07 -29.21
C ALA A 386 -11.94 9.19 -28.31
N HIS A 387 -10.72 8.88 -28.72
CA HIS A 387 -9.88 7.88 -28.09
C HIS A 387 -8.81 8.47 -27.17
N PRO A 388 -8.51 7.81 -26.03
CA PRO A 388 -7.42 8.22 -25.16
C PRO A 388 -6.03 8.05 -25.78
N THR A 389 -5.06 8.80 -25.26
CA THR A 389 -3.63 8.59 -25.54
C THR A 389 -3.10 7.31 -24.88
N ALA A 390 -1.89 6.91 -25.27
CA ALA A 390 -1.17 5.80 -24.64
C ALA A 390 -0.98 6.02 -23.13
N THR A 391 -0.61 7.25 -22.71
CA THR A 391 -0.51 7.64 -21.30
C THR A 391 -1.79 7.33 -20.52
N MET A 392 -2.94 7.71 -21.09
CA MET A 392 -4.22 7.46 -20.46
C MET A 392 -4.58 5.96 -20.49
N HIS A 393 -4.18 5.23 -21.51
CA HIS A 393 -4.39 3.78 -21.59
C HIS A 393 -3.54 2.99 -20.59
N GLU A 394 -2.31 3.42 -20.30
CA GLU A 394 -1.45 2.86 -19.25
C GLU A 394 -2.15 2.97 -17.89
N LEU A 395 -2.66 4.16 -17.57
CA LEU A 395 -3.43 4.41 -16.35
C LEU A 395 -4.71 3.56 -16.26
N ILE A 396 -5.49 3.50 -17.34
CA ILE A 396 -6.70 2.64 -17.38
C ILE A 396 -6.33 1.17 -17.18
N GLY A 397 -5.19 0.73 -17.72
CA GLY A 397 -4.68 -0.63 -17.55
C GLY A 397 -4.31 -0.93 -16.11
N ALA A 398 -3.54 -0.03 -15.48
CA ALA A 398 -3.11 -0.17 -14.09
C ALA A 398 -4.32 -0.16 -13.12
N LEU A 399 -5.25 0.77 -13.29
CA LEU A 399 -6.50 0.79 -12.50
C LEU A 399 -7.33 -0.47 -12.73
N ALA A 400 -7.45 -0.96 -13.98
CA ALA A 400 -8.18 -2.19 -14.24
C ALA A 400 -7.56 -3.40 -13.52
N LEU A 401 -6.24 -3.46 -13.38
CA LEU A 401 -5.55 -4.49 -12.59
C LEU A 401 -5.89 -4.38 -11.10
N GLU A 402 -5.94 -3.17 -10.55
CA GLU A 402 -6.35 -2.94 -9.16
C GLU A 402 -7.78 -3.44 -8.89
N TYR A 403 -8.71 -3.24 -9.83
CA TYR A 403 -10.07 -3.81 -9.75
C TYR A 403 -10.12 -5.34 -9.92
N ILE A 404 -9.20 -5.92 -10.71
CA ILE A 404 -9.15 -7.36 -10.99
C ILE A 404 -8.50 -8.13 -9.83
N GLY A 405 -7.46 -7.56 -9.24
CA GLY A 405 -6.69 -8.11 -8.15
C GLY A 405 -7.35 -7.89 -6.79
N GLN A 406 -6.65 -8.36 -5.76
CA GLN A 406 -6.96 -8.07 -4.38
C GLN A 406 -5.83 -7.21 -3.84
N ASN A 407 -6.16 -6.12 -3.13
CA ASN A 407 -5.19 -5.20 -2.56
C ASN A 407 -4.19 -5.92 -1.64
N ASP A 408 -2.94 -5.51 -1.77
CA ASP A 408 -1.74 -5.94 -1.06
C ASP A 408 -0.88 -4.68 -0.92
N SER A 409 -1.16 -3.87 0.09
CA SER A 409 -0.78 -2.45 0.13
C SER A 409 0.74 -2.24 0.28
N ASP A 410 1.45 -3.16 0.92
CA ASP A 410 2.90 -3.11 1.07
C ASP A 410 3.64 -4.02 0.08
N GLY A 411 2.92 -4.83 -0.71
CA GLY A 411 3.46 -5.57 -1.83
C GLY A 411 4.26 -6.81 -1.41
N ASP A 412 3.98 -7.37 -0.23
CA ASP A 412 4.69 -8.52 0.31
C ASP A 412 4.17 -9.88 -0.23
N GLY A 413 3.03 -9.84 -0.95
CA GLY A 413 2.36 -10.99 -1.56
C GLY A 413 1.20 -11.56 -0.74
N ILE A 414 0.89 -10.99 0.42
CA ILE A 414 -0.24 -11.32 1.28
C ILE A 414 -1.28 -10.20 1.16
N ILE A 415 -2.50 -10.55 0.76
CA ILE A 415 -3.57 -9.56 0.58
C ILE A 415 -3.92 -8.87 1.91
N ASP A 416 -4.26 -7.58 1.88
CA ASP A 416 -4.60 -6.75 3.05
C ASP A 416 -5.61 -7.42 4.01
N SER A 417 -6.52 -8.23 3.46
CA SER A 417 -7.57 -8.89 4.25
C SER A 417 -7.10 -10.09 5.07
N LEU A 418 -5.90 -10.60 4.78
CA LEU A 418 -5.23 -11.72 5.44
C LEU A 418 -3.91 -11.30 6.11
N ASP A 419 -3.41 -10.12 5.78
CA ASP A 419 -2.22 -9.50 6.35
C ASP A 419 -2.54 -8.87 7.71
N ASN A 420 -1.67 -9.14 8.70
CA ASN A 420 -1.74 -8.58 10.04
C ASN A 420 -0.69 -7.50 10.31
N CYS A 421 0.25 -7.28 9.38
CA CYS A 421 1.47 -6.54 9.59
C CYS A 421 1.71 -5.55 8.44
N ASP A 422 1.11 -4.36 8.54
CA ASP A 422 1.35 -3.30 7.56
C ASP A 422 2.85 -2.98 7.38
N TRP A 423 3.27 -2.82 6.12
CA TRP A 423 4.60 -2.32 5.71
C TRP A 423 5.74 -3.26 6.09
N SER A 424 5.57 -4.54 5.80
CA SER A 424 6.58 -5.56 6.04
C SER A 424 7.79 -5.39 5.11
N SER A 425 8.96 -5.78 5.62
CA SER A 425 10.25 -5.62 4.93
C SER A 425 10.92 -6.97 4.67
N GLY A 426 10.83 -7.45 3.43
CA GLY A 426 11.55 -8.65 2.97
C GLY A 426 10.70 -9.91 2.93
N GLU A 427 11.20 -11.01 3.47
CA GLU A 427 10.45 -12.28 3.49
C GLU A 427 9.47 -12.29 4.67
N VAL A 428 8.21 -12.61 4.39
CA VAL A 428 7.12 -12.63 5.37
C VAL A 428 6.61 -14.04 5.65
N ASP A 429 5.91 -14.18 6.78
CA ASP A 429 5.23 -15.41 7.16
C ASP A 429 3.83 -15.57 6.51
N GLU A 430 3.01 -16.48 7.03
CA GLU A 430 1.67 -16.74 6.48
C GLU A 430 0.63 -15.64 6.79
N VAL A 431 0.99 -14.65 7.60
CA VAL A 431 0.13 -13.52 7.99
C VAL A 431 0.75 -12.16 7.62
N GLY A 432 1.74 -12.14 6.73
CA GLY A 432 2.35 -10.90 6.21
C GLY A 432 3.40 -10.27 7.12
N CYS A 433 3.78 -10.92 8.22
CA CYS A 433 4.74 -10.34 9.15
C CYS A 433 6.18 -10.71 8.76
N ASP A 434 7.05 -9.71 8.61
CA ASP A 434 8.49 -9.94 8.50
C ASP A 434 9.09 -10.36 9.85
N TRP A 435 10.33 -10.88 9.85
CA TRP A 435 10.97 -11.40 11.07
C TRP A 435 10.95 -10.38 12.23
N SER A 436 11.13 -9.09 11.95
CA SER A 436 11.19 -8.04 12.98
C SER A 436 9.83 -7.72 13.61
N GLN A 437 8.74 -8.03 12.91
CA GLN A 437 7.37 -7.82 13.36
C GLN A 437 6.79 -9.04 14.07
N GLN A 438 7.40 -10.22 13.89
CA GLN A 438 7.02 -11.46 14.56
C GLN A 438 7.41 -11.44 16.06
N ASP A 439 6.77 -12.30 16.85
CA ASP A 439 7.04 -12.54 18.27
C ASP A 439 7.20 -14.06 18.44
N GLU A 440 8.44 -14.57 18.34
CA GLU A 440 8.71 -16.01 18.27
C GLU A 440 8.63 -16.71 19.64
N ASP A 441 8.90 -16.00 20.74
CA ASP A 441 8.90 -16.55 22.10
C ASP A 441 7.58 -16.28 22.87
N LEU A 442 6.72 -15.44 22.31
CA LEU A 442 5.37 -15.10 22.77
C LEU A 442 5.38 -14.37 24.12
N ASP A 443 6.38 -13.53 24.35
CA ASP A 443 6.49 -12.67 25.53
C ASP A 443 5.70 -11.34 25.37
N GLY A 444 5.27 -11.02 24.15
CA GLY A 444 4.50 -9.84 23.78
C GLY A 444 5.31 -8.68 23.20
N ILE A 445 6.62 -8.84 23.00
CA ILE A 445 7.52 -7.90 22.34
C ILE A 445 7.96 -8.49 20.99
N ALA A 446 7.83 -7.73 19.91
CA ALA A 446 8.24 -8.20 18.60
C ALA A 446 9.78 -8.32 18.52
N ASN A 447 10.28 -9.31 17.78
CA ASN A 447 11.70 -9.64 17.62
C ASN A 447 12.58 -8.43 17.28
N GLY A 448 12.08 -7.48 16.48
CA GLY A 448 12.84 -6.28 16.10
C GLY A 448 13.04 -5.28 17.23
N LEU A 449 12.26 -5.40 18.31
CA LEU A 449 12.30 -4.60 19.53
C LEU A 449 12.74 -5.42 20.76
N ASP A 450 12.98 -6.72 20.57
CA ASP A 450 13.31 -7.66 21.63
C ASP A 450 14.82 -7.94 21.66
N ASP A 451 15.47 -7.54 22.75
CA ASP A 451 16.88 -7.80 23.01
C ASP A 451 17.11 -9.26 23.49
N CYS A 452 16.04 -9.94 23.91
CA CYS A 452 16.00 -11.20 24.64
C CYS A 452 15.09 -12.27 23.96
N LEU A 453 15.31 -12.51 22.67
CA LEU A 453 14.59 -13.40 21.72
C LEU A 453 14.21 -14.85 22.14
N GLU A 454 14.59 -15.31 23.34
CA GLU A 454 14.27 -16.65 23.83
C GLU A 454 13.80 -16.59 25.30
N THR A 455 12.86 -15.69 25.60
CA THR A 455 12.23 -15.62 26.92
C THR A 455 11.30 -16.80 27.18
N GLU A 456 11.46 -17.45 28.34
CA GLU A 456 10.57 -18.53 28.74
C GLU A 456 9.12 -18.03 28.92
N SER A 457 8.17 -18.81 28.39
CA SER A 457 6.76 -18.46 28.48
C SER A 457 6.25 -18.36 29.93
N GLY A 458 5.55 -17.26 30.22
CA GLY A 458 4.89 -17.01 31.52
C GLY A 458 5.68 -16.12 32.48
N PHE A 459 6.84 -15.61 32.08
CA PHE A 459 7.55 -14.55 32.77
C PHE A 459 7.05 -13.17 32.30
N GLU A 460 7.06 -12.17 33.18
CA GLU A 460 6.84 -10.78 32.79
C GLU A 460 8.17 -10.19 32.29
N VAL A 461 8.12 -9.52 31.14
CA VAL A 461 9.27 -8.87 30.50
C VAL A 461 9.18 -7.35 30.58
N ASP A 462 10.31 -6.68 30.39
CA ASP A 462 10.34 -5.23 30.24
C ASP A 462 10.07 -4.76 28.81
N SER A 463 10.37 -3.49 28.52
CA SER A 463 10.16 -2.90 27.20
C SER A 463 11.06 -3.46 26.11
N ASN A 464 12.09 -4.23 26.48
CA ASN A 464 13.06 -4.81 25.58
C ASN A 464 12.91 -6.34 25.49
N GLY A 465 11.80 -6.90 25.99
CA GLY A 465 11.55 -8.36 25.97
C GLY A 465 12.36 -9.16 26.99
N CYS A 466 13.09 -8.51 27.89
CA CYS A 466 13.93 -9.21 28.84
C CYS A 466 13.21 -9.48 30.17
N ALA A 467 13.14 -10.74 30.59
CA ALA A 467 12.68 -11.12 31.92
C ALA A 467 13.80 -10.93 32.98
N PRO A 468 13.47 -10.85 34.28
CA PRO A 468 14.46 -10.63 35.34
C PRO A 468 15.66 -11.62 35.34
N TYR A 469 15.46 -12.88 34.92
CA TYR A 469 16.54 -13.87 34.87
C TYR A 469 17.49 -13.73 33.66
N GLN A 470 17.16 -12.86 32.70
CA GLN A 470 17.98 -12.53 31.53
C GLN A 470 18.72 -11.20 31.69
N ARG A 471 18.39 -10.42 32.72
CA ARG A 471 18.94 -9.08 32.95
C ARG A 471 19.91 -9.09 34.12
N ASP A 472 20.92 -8.25 34.00
CA ASP A 472 21.92 -7.91 35.01
C ASP A 472 22.06 -6.39 34.92
N SER A 473 21.20 -5.70 35.69
CA SER A 473 20.90 -4.28 35.49
C SER A 473 22.01 -3.34 35.98
N ASP A 474 22.89 -3.78 36.88
CA ASP A 474 24.06 -3.04 37.37
C ASP A 474 25.41 -3.67 36.97
N GLU A 475 25.39 -4.76 36.19
CA GLU A 475 26.53 -5.43 35.58
C GLU A 475 27.50 -6.05 36.62
N ASP A 476 26.97 -6.55 37.73
CA ASP A 476 27.73 -7.13 38.83
C ASP A 476 28.00 -8.65 38.66
N GLY A 477 27.25 -9.30 37.76
CA GLY A 477 27.34 -10.71 37.42
C GLY A 477 26.26 -11.61 38.01
N LEU A 478 25.29 -11.07 38.74
CA LEU A 478 24.06 -11.73 39.17
C LEU A 478 22.87 -11.22 38.35
N THR A 479 21.89 -12.09 38.12
CA THR A 479 20.70 -11.72 37.37
C THR A 479 19.65 -11.12 38.29
N ASP A 480 18.83 -10.17 37.79
CA ASP A 480 17.87 -9.43 38.62
C ASP A 480 16.89 -10.33 39.41
N ASP A 481 16.69 -11.59 38.99
CA ASP A 481 15.82 -12.55 39.68
C ASP A 481 16.43 -13.18 40.95
N ILE A 482 17.77 -13.19 41.04
CA ILE A 482 18.52 -13.75 42.17
C ILE A 482 19.35 -12.70 42.91
N ASP A 483 19.51 -11.51 42.34
CA ASP A 483 20.19 -10.38 42.94
C ASP A 483 19.28 -9.67 43.97
N PRO A 484 19.69 -9.55 45.25
CA PRO A 484 18.95 -8.79 46.25
C PRO A 484 18.99 -7.26 46.01
N CYS A 485 19.98 -6.75 45.27
CA CYS A 485 20.20 -5.35 44.94
C CYS A 485 20.31 -5.04 43.43
N PRO A 486 19.32 -5.36 42.58
CA PRO A 486 19.42 -5.35 41.10
C PRO A 486 19.68 -4.00 40.40
N ASN A 487 19.96 -2.92 41.12
CA ASN A 487 20.12 -1.59 40.51
C ASN A 487 21.14 -0.77 41.28
N ASP A 488 22.06 -1.42 41.98
CA ASP A 488 23.04 -0.72 42.79
C ASP A 488 24.19 -0.18 41.91
N ILE A 489 25.29 0.25 42.53
CA ILE A 489 26.44 0.76 41.78
C ILE A 489 27.66 -0.11 42.11
N PRO A 490 28.54 -0.41 41.13
CA PRO A 490 29.72 -1.23 41.38
C PRO A 490 30.56 -0.71 42.56
N GLY A 491 30.79 -1.58 43.55
CA GLY A 491 31.40 -1.21 44.83
C GLY A 491 32.18 -2.34 45.50
N ASN A 492 32.37 -2.21 46.81
CA ASN A 492 32.90 -3.30 47.63
C ASN A 492 31.70 -4.13 48.07
N ASP A 493 31.77 -5.41 47.83
CA ASP A 493 30.76 -6.42 48.13
C ASP A 493 31.55 -7.56 48.80
N HIS A 494 31.36 -7.70 50.12
CA HIS A 494 32.17 -8.58 50.96
C HIS A 494 31.81 -10.06 50.80
N ASP A 495 30.53 -10.39 50.66
CA ASP A 495 30.04 -11.77 50.58
C ASP A 495 29.78 -12.26 49.14
N SER A 496 29.79 -11.33 48.18
CA SER A 496 29.57 -11.54 46.75
C SER A 496 28.13 -11.96 46.42
N ASP A 497 27.13 -11.47 47.15
CA ASP A 497 25.71 -11.73 46.90
C ASP A 497 25.00 -10.71 46.01
N GLY A 498 25.73 -9.68 45.55
CA GLY A 498 25.31 -8.66 44.58
C GLY A 498 24.93 -7.32 45.19
N CYS A 499 24.89 -7.22 46.52
CA CYS A 499 24.73 -5.95 47.21
C CYS A 499 26.09 -5.38 47.63
N ILE A 500 26.35 -4.11 47.32
CA ILE A 500 27.52 -3.44 47.92
C ILE A 500 27.30 -3.20 49.41
N ASP A 501 28.38 -3.23 50.21
CA ASP A 501 28.34 -3.04 51.68
C ASP A 501 27.70 -1.70 52.15
N LEU A 502 27.44 -0.77 51.21
CA LEU A 502 26.78 0.50 51.51
C LEU A 502 25.26 0.40 51.51
N VAL A 503 24.71 -0.56 50.77
CA VAL A 503 23.27 -0.77 50.58
C VAL A 503 22.81 -2.13 51.08
N ASP A 504 23.72 -3.09 51.23
CA ASP A 504 23.47 -4.33 51.95
C ASP A 504 23.25 -4.06 53.45
N ASP A 505 22.31 -4.78 54.03
CA ASP A 505 22.01 -4.72 55.46
C ASP A 505 22.65 -5.91 56.21
N ASP A 506 23.29 -6.88 55.55
CA ASP A 506 23.91 -8.11 56.12
C ASP A 506 25.19 -8.48 55.33
N ASP A 507 26.26 -7.70 55.52
CA ASP A 507 27.53 -7.71 54.74
C ASP A 507 28.24 -9.09 54.67
N ASP A 508 27.94 -10.05 55.57
CA ASP A 508 28.49 -11.41 55.53
C ASP A 508 27.44 -12.54 55.43
N ASN A 509 26.15 -12.18 55.32
CA ASN A 509 25.01 -13.04 55.02
C ASN A 509 24.89 -14.24 55.96
N ASP A 510 25.17 -13.98 57.25
CA ASP A 510 25.02 -14.95 58.33
C ASP A 510 23.59 -14.97 58.92
N GLY A 511 22.74 -14.04 58.50
CA GLY A 511 21.35 -13.88 58.89
C GLY A 511 21.11 -12.89 60.03
N PHE A 512 22.12 -12.11 60.43
CA PHE A 512 22.00 -10.95 61.30
C PHE A 512 22.34 -9.68 60.53
N SER A 513 21.45 -8.69 60.56
CA SER A 513 21.76 -7.41 59.91
C SER A 513 22.99 -6.75 60.56
N ASP A 514 23.79 -6.00 59.81
CA ASP A 514 24.94 -5.19 60.23
C ASP A 514 24.73 -4.40 61.53
N GLU A 515 23.54 -3.84 61.75
CA GLU A 515 23.24 -3.08 62.97
C GLU A 515 23.10 -3.97 64.23
N GLN A 516 22.87 -5.27 64.02
CA GLN A 516 22.59 -6.31 65.01
C GLN A 516 23.68 -7.38 65.08
N ASP A 517 24.68 -7.30 64.20
CA ASP A 517 25.85 -8.16 64.11
C ASP A 517 27.05 -7.55 64.88
N ASP A 518 27.73 -8.37 65.69
CA ASP A 518 28.93 -7.96 66.43
C ASP A 518 30.19 -7.90 65.52
N CYS A 519 30.16 -8.56 64.36
CA CYS A 519 31.16 -8.64 63.31
C CYS A 519 30.58 -8.54 61.86
N PRO A 520 30.02 -7.38 61.43
CA PRO A 520 29.31 -7.23 60.13
C PRO A 520 30.03 -7.75 58.87
N THR A 521 31.37 -7.64 58.79
CA THR A 521 32.17 -8.17 57.65
C THR A 521 32.95 -9.42 58.05
N GLY A 522 32.27 -10.34 58.73
CA GLY A 522 32.82 -11.53 59.36
C GLY A 522 33.12 -12.66 58.37
N LEU A 523 32.89 -13.89 58.82
CA LEU A 523 33.07 -15.06 57.97
C LEU A 523 31.77 -15.32 57.25
N ILE A 524 31.77 -15.22 55.91
CA ILE A 524 30.59 -15.42 55.07
C ILE A 524 29.76 -16.65 55.51
N GLY A 525 28.50 -16.38 55.85
CA GLY A 525 27.49 -17.32 56.30
C GLY A 525 27.68 -17.84 57.74
N ILE A 526 26.59 -18.35 58.32
CA ILE A 526 26.50 -18.78 59.74
C ILE A 526 27.76 -19.50 60.23
N SER A 527 28.53 -18.82 61.08
CA SER A 527 29.76 -19.35 61.66
C SER A 527 29.62 -19.49 63.17
N SER A 528 30.29 -20.48 63.76
CA SER A 528 30.38 -20.55 65.23
C SER A 528 31.37 -19.52 65.81
N SER A 529 31.85 -18.60 64.98
CA SER A 529 33.05 -17.80 65.20
C SER A 529 32.86 -16.30 64.98
N ASP A 530 31.73 -15.82 64.44
CA ASP A 530 31.38 -14.39 64.43
C ASP A 530 30.95 -13.90 65.83
N PHE A 531 30.52 -14.83 66.71
CA PHE A 531 30.06 -14.58 68.08
C PHE A 531 28.64 -14.00 68.20
N ASP A 532 27.86 -14.10 67.12
CA ASP A 532 26.46 -13.70 67.03
C ASP A 532 25.60 -14.72 67.77
N GLN A 533 25.43 -14.48 69.06
CA GLN A 533 24.84 -15.49 69.93
C GLN A 533 23.39 -15.75 69.56
N ILE A 534 23.16 -16.91 68.93
CA ILE A 534 21.91 -17.67 69.05
C ILE A 534 21.59 -17.87 70.54
N PRO A 535 20.55 -17.25 71.13
CA PRO A 535 20.05 -17.66 72.44
C PRO A 535 19.00 -18.75 72.23
N MET A 536 19.28 -19.79 71.43
CA MET A 536 18.29 -20.86 71.21
C MET A 536 18.81 -22.24 70.81
N MET A 537 20.12 -22.48 70.67
CA MET A 537 20.61 -23.86 70.48
C MET A 537 21.02 -24.56 71.79
N MET A 538 21.14 -23.82 72.92
CA MET A 538 21.30 -24.42 74.25
C MET A 538 19.98 -24.82 74.94
N ALA A 539 18.81 -24.50 74.37
CA ALA A 539 17.52 -24.81 74.99
C ALA A 539 17.02 -26.24 74.74
N MET A 540 17.57 -26.97 73.76
CA MET A 540 17.08 -28.32 73.42
C MET A 540 17.83 -29.49 74.09
N ASP A 541 19.06 -29.32 74.59
CA ASP A 541 19.73 -30.41 75.34
C ASP A 541 19.30 -30.46 76.83
N TYR A 542 18.62 -29.43 77.34
CA TYR A 542 18.04 -29.45 78.70
C TYR A 542 16.70 -30.20 78.77
N GLN A 543 15.89 -30.15 77.70
CA GLN A 543 14.61 -30.86 77.64
C GLN A 543 14.79 -32.37 77.40
N THR A 544 15.83 -32.75 76.66
CA THR A 544 16.10 -34.16 76.30
C THR A 544 16.74 -34.95 77.46
N LYS A 545 17.58 -34.31 78.30
CA LYS A 545 18.14 -34.92 79.53
C LYS A 545 17.17 -34.96 80.71
N MET A 546 16.21 -34.03 80.82
CA MET A 546 15.12 -34.09 81.82
C MET A 546 14.07 -35.18 81.50
N ASN A 547 13.81 -35.48 80.22
CA ASN A 547 12.88 -36.55 79.83
C ASN A 547 13.46 -37.97 79.99
N SER A 548 14.78 -38.12 80.11
CA SER A 548 15.42 -39.42 80.37
C SER A 548 15.30 -39.91 81.83
N TYR A 549 14.97 -39.00 82.77
CA TYR A 549 14.74 -39.33 84.19
C TYR A 549 13.26 -39.44 84.58
N ALA A 550 12.33 -39.00 83.72
CA ALA A 550 10.87 -39.12 83.94
C ALA A 550 10.23 -40.37 83.26
N VAL A 551 10.96 -41.06 82.38
CA VAL A 551 10.47 -42.26 81.65
C VAL A 551 10.89 -43.59 82.33
N ALA A 552 11.76 -43.54 83.35
CA ALA A 552 12.14 -44.72 84.15
C ALA A 552 11.12 -45.09 85.25
N THR A 553 10.04 -44.33 85.45
CA THR A 553 9.00 -44.63 86.47
C THR A 553 7.56 -44.64 85.94
N HIS A 554 7.34 -44.41 84.64
CA HIS A 554 6.02 -44.59 84.00
C HIS A 554 5.95 -45.74 82.98
N THR A 555 7.00 -46.56 82.90
CA THR A 555 7.02 -47.82 82.13
C THR A 555 6.48 -49.03 82.91
N THR A 556 5.98 -48.84 84.14
CA THR A 556 5.44 -49.94 84.99
C THR A 556 3.92 -49.87 85.26
N LEU A 557 3.17 -48.93 84.65
CA LEU A 557 1.71 -48.81 84.93
C LEU A 557 0.78 -48.75 83.71
N ILE A 558 1.29 -48.67 82.47
CA ILE A 558 0.46 -48.68 81.24
C ILE A 558 0.56 -50.01 80.46
N ALA A 559 1.54 -50.86 80.79
CA ALA A 559 1.60 -52.25 80.32
C ALA A 559 0.47 -53.15 80.89
N THR A 560 -0.38 -52.63 81.79
CA THR A 560 -1.51 -53.37 82.40
C THR A 560 -2.91 -52.84 82.02
N MET A 561 -3.03 -51.81 81.16
CA MET A 561 -4.34 -51.24 80.78
C MET A 561 -4.67 -51.28 79.27
N MET A 562 -3.74 -51.65 78.38
CA MET A 562 -4.02 -51.79 76.93
C MET A 562 -4.21 -53.23 76.43
N GLU A 563 -4.11 -54.24 77.30
CA GLU A 563 -4.59 -55.61 77.01
C GLU A 563 -6.13 -55.73 77.10
N TYR A 564 -6.86 -54.68 77.50
CA TYR A 564 -8.32 -54.70 77.67
C TYR A 564 -9.13 -53.81 76.70
N GLY A 565 -8.47 -52.98 75.88
CA GLY A 565 -9.16 -52.04 74.97
C GLY A 565 -9.30 -52.53 73.52
N MET A 566 -8.38 -53.40 73.06
CA MET A 566 -8.36 -53.89 71.67
C MET A 566 -9.27 -55.10 71.41
N ALA A 567 -10.23 -55.36 72.29
CA ALA A 567 -11.23 -56.43 72.13
C ALA A 567 -12.66 -55.92 71.81
N LYS A 568 -12.87 -54.61 71.58
CA LYS A 568 -14.23 -54.06 71.39
C LYS A 568 -14.47 -53.16 70.16
N MET A 569 -13.47 -52.82 69.36
CA MET A 569 -13.68 -52.01 68.14
C MET A 569 -13.56 -52.80 66.83
N HIS A 570 -13.23 -54.10 66.89
CA HIS A 570 -13.32 -55.01 65.73
C HIS A 570 -14.74 -55.57 65.48
N PHE A 571 -15.76 -55.10 66.23
CA PHE A 571 -17.13 -55.64 66.16
C PHE A 571 -18.19 -54.64 65.64
N LEU A 572 -17.81 -53.42 65.22
CA LEU A 572 -18.79 -52.37 64.87
C LEU A 572 -18.58 -51.66 63.52
N TRP A 573 -17.62 -52.07 62.69
CA TRP A 573 -17.49 -51.57 61.31
C TRP A 573 -17.72 -52.65 60.23
N ILE A 574 -18.28 -53.80 60.61
CA ILE A 574 -18.76 -54.85 59.67
C ILE A 574 -20.28 -54.74 59.42
N LEU A 575 -20.97 -53.70 59.93
CA LEU A 575 -22.44 -53.60 59.87
C LEU A 575 -23.04 -52.31 59.31
N TRP A 576 -22.27 -51.43 58.65
CA TRP A 576 -22.87 -50.25 58.00
C TRP A 576 -22.03 -49.76 56.81
N ASN A 577 -22.07 -50.52 55.71
CA ASN A 577 -21.97 -50.08 54.31
C ASN A 577 -21.91 -51.32 53.39
N GLY A 578 -23.03 -52.07 53.40
CA GLY A 578 -23.43 -52.93 52.31
C GLY A 578 -24.56 -52.26 51.54
#